data_AF-A0AAD2FC08-F1
#
_entry.id   AF-A0AAD2FC08-F1
#
_cell.length_a   1.000
_cell.length_b   1.000
_cell.length_c   1.000
_cell.angle_alpha   90.00
_cell.angle_beta   90.00
_cell.angle_gamma   90.00
#
_symmetry.space_group_name_H-M   'P 1'
#
loop_
_entity.id
_entity.type
_entity.pdbx_description
1 polymer ?
#
loop_
_entity_poly.entity_id
_entity_poly.type
_entity_poly.pdbx_seq_one_letter_code
_entity_poly.pdbx_strand_id
1 'polypeptide(L)'
;MDAKTAEYCYFDVDINNFRKKLGTAAAFVDATNSRYGLSSKNLLSLGGSEIARLEEMISGDHEWSSKNTEVGGIETRPPTSGQRIVVKLHWTVAPIACENFATLCNNGSDKQKIPIGDCGKPLTYRGSPIHRVEKNFICQGGDFVKGNGSGGECIFGKRSFKDERPGLLKKHDRRGILAMGNSGKNSNTSQFYFTFAAAPQCDGKHVIFGELVSGMEVLDAIEEHGTSSGEPDVPMQVTDCGIYRPFEDPGAGYWYDQPDFEKYSGVSPQFIVRPRVVCLAPNKGALEKFKSAVGTACQVVESVELKEEDMADQVSLIHALMESFSVDVMLIAPACKNIKESIRLPTIWQAQGIDVAHVALIAKPIDAQDAIHQHSWISKQSKWQLDGSL
;
A
#
# COMPACT_ATOMS: atom_id res chain seq x y z
N MET A 1 -8.00 -17.01 8.01
CA MET A 1 -8.88 -17.42 6.89
C MET A 1 -8.06 -18.13 5.83
N ASP A 2 -8.69 -19.10 5.19
CA ASP A 2 -8.23 -19.74 3.96
C ASP A 2 -8.20 -18.69 2.83
N ALA A 3 -7.17 -18.72 1.98
CA ALA A 3 -7.05 -17.84 0.81
C ALA A 3 -8.28 -17.89 -0.11
N LYS A 4 -9.04 -19.00 -0.02
CA LYS A 4 -10.29 -19.27 -0.75
C LYS A 4 -11.47 -18.34 -0.45
N THR A 5 -11.33 -17.41 0.49
CA THR A 5 -12.41 -16.49 0.90
C THR A 5 -11.97 -15.03 1.03
N ALA A 6 -10.74 -14.71 0.64
CA ALA A 6 -10.15 -13.39 0.83
C ALA A 6 -10.79 -12.33 -0.07
N GLU A 7 -11.60 -11.42 0.47
CA GLU A 7 -12.22 -10.37 -0.34
C GLU A 7 -11.20 -9.34 -0.85
N TYR A 8 -10.15 -9.06 -0.07
CA TYR A 8 -9.11 -8.10 -0.43
C TYR A 8 -7.72 -8.70 -0.32
N CYS A 9 -6.80 -8.20 -1.15
CA CYS A 9 -5.38 -8.52 -1.10
C CYS A 9 -4.56 -7.23 -1.18
N TYR A 10 -3.31 -7.28 -0.72
CA TYR A 10 -2.35 -6.20 -0.89
C TYR A 10 -1.04 -6.71 -1.47
N PHE A 11 -0.30 -5.79 -2.08
CA PHE A 11 1.12 -5.97 -2.33
C PHE A 11 1.84 -4.61 -2.31
N ASP A 12 3.07 -4.63 -1.82
CA ASP A 12 3.96 -3.47 -1.72
C ASP A 12 4.91 -3.47 -2.90
N VAL A 13 4.96 -2.38 -3.65
CA VAL A 13 5.85 -2.22 -4.79
C VAL A 13 6.98 -1.27 -4.42
N ASP A 14 8.21 -1.76 -4.45
CA ASP A 14 9.39 -0.92 -4.38
C ASP A 14 9.77 -0.48 -5.80
N ILE A 15 9.79 0.84 -6.02
CA ILE A 15 10.07 1.47 -7.31
C ILE A 15 11.51 1.98 -7.26
N ASN A 16 12.30 1.69 -8.28
CA ASN A 16 13.70 2.10 -8.39
C ASN A 16 14.58 1.64 -7.21
N ASN A 17 14.32 0.46 -6.65
CA ASN A 17 15.01 -0.08 -5.47
C ASN A 17 15.04 0.90 -4.27
N PHE A 18 14.08 1.82 -4.15
CA PHE A 18 14.10 2.90 -3.17
C PHE A 18 14.38 2.39 -1.75
N ARG A 19 13.72 1.31 -1.33
CA ARG A 19 13.92 0.70 0.00
C ARG A 19 15.36 0.24 0.21
N LYS A 20 15.97 -0.36 -0.81
CA LYS A 20 17.36 -0.81 -0.76
C LYS A 20 18.32 0.37 -0.71
N LYS A 21 18.11 1.38 -1.55
CA LYS A 21 18.94 2.61 -1.57
C LYS A 21 18.93 3.33 -0.23
N LEU A 22 17.75 3.48 0.38
CA LEU A 22 17.60 4.08 1.71
C LEU A 22 18.26 3.22 2.80
N GLY A 23 18.04 1.91 2.76
CA GLY A 23 18.66 0.97 3.70
C GLY A 23 20.19 0.94 3.60
N THR A 24 20.75 1.02 2.39
CA THR A 24 22.20 1.10 2.17
C THR A 24 22.78 2.39 2.72
N ALA A 25 22.14 3.53 2.47
CA ALA A 25 22.55 4.82 3.02
C ALA A 25 22.58 4.78 4.56
N ALA A 26 21.53 4.22 5.15
CA ALA A 26 21.39 4.21 6.59
C ALA A 26 22.36 3.24 7.27
N ALA A 27 22.60 2.07 6.67
CA ALA A 27 23.58 1.11 7.15
C ALA A 27 25.01 1.66 7.04
N PHE A 28 25.30 2.45 6.00
CA PHE A 28 26.57 3.15 5.89
C PHE A 28 26.75 4.18 7.01
N VAL A 29 25.75 5.03 7.27
CA VAL A 29 25.80 6.03 8.34
C VAL A 29 26.03 5.38 9.69
N ASP A 30 25.29 4.32 10.02
CA ASP A 30 25.46 3.60 11.29
C ASP A 30 26.87 2.99 11.43
N ALA A 31 27.37 2.35 10.38
CA ALA A 31 28.65 1.67 10.39
C ALA A 31 29.86 2.63 10.38
N THR A 32 29.72 3.82 9.78
CA THR A 32 30.86 4.69 9.48
C THR A 32 30.83 6.05 10.17
N ASN A 33 29.80 6.35 10.97
CA ASN A 33 29.65 7.61 11.70
C ASN A 33 30.98 8.07 12.35
N SER A 34 31.59 7.26 13.21
CA SER A 34 32.85 7.64 13.89
C SER A 34 34.04 7.83 12.93
N ARG A 35 34.04 7.14 11.78
CA ARG A 35 35.11 7.21 10.76
C ARG A 35 35.05 8.54 10.00
N TYR A 36 33.86 9.00 9.65
CA TYR A 36 33.63 10.22 8.86
C TYR A 36 33.23 11.44 9.70
N GLY A 37 33.07 11.28 11.02
CA GLY A 37 32.71 12.37 11.94
C GLY A 37 31.29 12.90 11.74
N LEU A 38 30.33 12.00 11.48
CA LEU A 38 28.92 12.38 11.33
C LEU A 38 28.31 12.81 12.67
N SER A 39 27.29 13.64 12.62
CA SER A 39 26.60 14.18 13.81
C SER A 39 25.71 13.13 14.50
N SER A 40 25.30 12.08 13.78
CA SER A 40 24.42 11.03 14.29
C SER A 40 24.68 9.69 13.59
N LYS A 41 24.29 8.60 14.27
CA LYS A 41 24.19 7.25 13.65
C LYS A 41 22.89 7.05 12.89
N ASN A 42 21.90 7.90 13.13
CA ASN A 42 20.64 7.88 12.41
C ASN A 42 20.75 8.81 11.19
N LEU A 43 20.65 8.24 9.98
CA LEU A 43 20.63 8.95 8.70
C LEU A 43 19.67 10.15 8.72
N LEU A 44 18.52 9.97 9.35
CA LEU A 44 17.42 10.93 9.38
C LEU A 44 17.68 12.11 10.32
N SER A 45 18.67 12.01 11.20
CA SER A 45 19.10 13.08 12.10
C SER A 45 20.27 13.89 11.55
N LEU A 46 20.83 13.53 10.39
CA LEU A 46 21.97 14.24 9.80
C LEU A 46 21.57 15.62 9.28
N GLY A 47 22.50 16.58 9.37
CA GLY A 47 22.32 17.92 8.81
C GLY A 47 22.43 17.93 7.28
N GLY A 48 21.85 18.96 6.64
CA GLY A 48 21.83 19.07 5.17
C GLY A 48 23.21 19.05 4.51
N SER A 49 24.24 19.59 5.17
CA SER A 49 25.62 19.54 4.66
C SER A 49 26.25 18.15 4.71
N GLU A 50 25.82 17.30 5.65
CA GLU A 50 26.30 15.92 5.78
C GLU A 50 25.60 15.04 4.73
N ILE A 51 24.28 15.20 4.60
CA ILE A 51 23.46 14.52 3.58
C ILE A 51 24.03 14.78 2.18
N ALA A 52 24.40 16.04 1.88
CA ALA A 52 24.93 16.41 0.57
C ALA A 52 26.27 15.74 0.20
N ARG A 53 27.04 15.27 1.18
CA ARG A 53 28.34 14.60 0.96
C ARG A 53 28.24 13.09 1.01
N LEU A 54 27.10 12.55 1.42
CA LEU A 54 26.97 11.13 1.74
C LEU A 54 27.21 10.22 0.53
N GLU A 55 26.71 10.60 -0.64
CA GLU A 55 26.91 9.86 -1.89
C GLU A 55 28.40 9.76 -2.27
N GLU A 56 29.15 10.85 -2.13
CA GLU A 56 30.59 10.89 -2.39
C GLU A 56 31.35 10.03 -1.38
N MET A 57 30.99 10.13 -0.09
CA MET A 57 31.61 9.33 0.98
C MET A 57 31.42 7.83 0.74
N ILE A 58 30.19 7.41 0.41
CA ILE A 58 29.87 6.00 0.14
C ILE A 58 30.62 5.49 -1.09
N SER A 59 30.63 6.30 -2.16
CA SER A 59 31.29 5.92 -3.41
C SER A 59 32.81 5.87 -3.30
N GLY A 60 33.40 6.63 -2.37
CA GLY A 60 34.83 6.60 -2.06
C GLY A 60 35.24 5.54 -1.04
N ASP A 61 34.30 4.91 -0.34
CA ASP A 61 34.59 3.91 0.68
C ASP A 61 34.82 2.52 0.04
N HIS A 62 35.94 1.88 0.41
CA HIS A 62 36.35 0.58 -0.12
C HIS A 62 35.36 -0.56 0.22
N GLU A 63 34.66 -0.49 1.35
CA GLU A 63 33.71 -1.51 1.81
C GLU A 63 32.29 -1.29 1.26
N TRP A 64 31.96 -0.06 0.85
CA TRP A 64 30.58 0.35 0.53
C TRP A 64 30.33 0.77 -0.91
N SER A 65 31.36 1.18 -1.64
CA SER A 65 31.25 1.60 -3.05
C SER A 65 30.61 0.55 -3.96
N SER A 66 30.96 -0.73 -3.77
CA SER A 66 30.38 -1.86 -4.52
C SER A 66 28.89 -2.03 -4.23
N LYS A 67 28.48 -1.92 -2.96
CA LYS A 67 27.07 -2.01 -2.54
C LYS A 67 26.23 -0.87 -3.09
N ASN A 68 26.78 0.35 -3.11
CA ASN A 68 26.12 1.52 -3.70
C ASN A 68 25.88 1.33 -5.20
N THR A 69 26.88 0.80 -5.90
CA THR A 69 26.79 0.49 -7.33
C THR A 69 25.74 -0.58 -7.60
N GLU A 70 25.64 -1.62 -6.75
CA GLU A 70 24.66 -2.70 -6.88
C GLU A 70 23.20 -2.20 -6.74
N VAL A 71 22.93 -1.29 -5.82
CA VAL A 71 21.58 -0.75 -5.60
C VAL A 71 21.23 0.43 -6.52
N GLY A 72 22.22 1.04 -7.18
CA GLY A 72 22.06 2.14 -8.13
C GLY A 72 21.98 3.52 -7.48
N GLY A 73 22.88 3.79 -6.51
CA GLY A 73 22.93 5.05 -5.76
C GLY A 73 22.20 4.98 -4.41
N ILE A 74 22.12 6.10 -3.70
CA ILE A 74 21.44 6.15 -2.40
C ILE A 74 20.18 7.01 -2.40
N GLU A 75 19.33 6.74 -1.42
CA GLU A 75 18.24 7.62 -1.03
C GLU A 75 18.49 8.05 0.41
N THR A 76 18.32 9.33 0.70
CA THR A 76 18.61 9.89 2.03
C THR A 76 17.34 10.29 2.78
N ARG A 77 16.22 10.24 2.07
CA ARG A 77 14.91 10.56 2.61
C ARG A 77 13.93 9.43 2.31
N PRO A 78 12.86 9.35 3.08
CA PRO A 78 11.68 8.54 2.75
C PRO A 78 11.09 8.83 1.38
N PRO A 79 10.35 7.88 0.77
CA PRO A 79 9.56 8.19 -0.40
C PRO A 79 8.42 9.15 0.00
N THR A 80 8.02 10.00 -0.93
CA THR A 80 6.92 10.98 -0.73
C THR A 80 5.53 10.39 -0.95
N SER A 81 5.44 9.25 -1.64
CA SER A 81 4.20 8.51 -1.87
C SER A 81 4.25 7.15 -1.17
N GLY A 82 3.06 6.63 -0.85
CA GLY A 82 2.90 5.25 -0.43
C GLY A 82 3.46 4.26 -1.47
N GLN A 83 3.64 3.01 -1.04
CA GLN A 83 4.13 1.92 -1.90
C GLN A 83 3.18 0.72 -1.93
N ARG A 84 2.03 0.79 -1.23
CA ARG A 84 1.08 -0.33 -1.14
C ARG A 84 -0.07 -0.14 -2.11
N ILE A 85 -0.39 -1.21 -2.82
CA ILE A 85 -1.63 -1.35 -3.59
C ILE A 85 -2.56 -2.31 -2.84
N VAL A 86 -3.84 -1.93 -2.72
CA VAL A 86 -4.91 -2.78 -2.20
C VAL A 86 -5.92 -3.06 -3.30
N VAL A 87 -6.28 -4.32 -3.45
CA VAL A 87 -7.23 -4.78 -4.46
C VAL A 87 -8.40 -5.51 -3.84
N LYS A 88 -9.57 -5.32 -4.44
CA LYS A 88 -10.77 -6.12 -4.20
C LYS A 88 -10.87 -7.23 -5.23
N LEU A 89 -11.19 -8.44 -4.79
CA LEU A 89 -11.35 -9.63 -5.62
C LEU A 89 -12.82 -9.92 -5.92
N HIS A 90 -13.13 -10.24 -7.17
CA HIS A 90 -14.47 -10.52 -7.66
C HIS A 90 -14.78 -12.02 -7.69
N TRP A 91 -14.88 -12.64 -6.50
CA TRP A 91 -15.09 -14.09 -6.36
C TRP A 91 -16.34 -14.64 -7.04
N THR A 92 -17.40 -13.84 -7.17
CA THR A 92 -18.63 -14.24 -7.87
C THR A 92 -18.49 -14.23 -9.40
N VAL A 93 -17.42 -13.61 -9.91
CA VAL A 93 -17.15 -13.40 -11.34
C VAL A 93 -16.09 -14.37 -11.84
N ALA A 94 -14.98 -14.48 -11.10
CA ALA A 94 -13.82 -15.27 -11.50
C ALA A 94 -13.19 -15.96 -10.27
N PRO A 95 -13.89 -16.91 -9.63
CA PRO A 95 -13.44 -17.57 -8.41
C PRO A 95 -12.09 -18.28 -8.54
N ILE A 96 -11.79 -18.90 -9.68
CA ILE A 96 -10.52 -19.62 -9.88
C ILE A 96 -9.35 -18.63 -9.98
N ALA A 97 -9.53 -17.53 -10.72
CA ALA A 97 -8.54 -16.45 -10.79
C ALA A 97 -8.33 -15.80 -9.41
N CYS A 98 -9.41 -15.56 -8.67
CA CYS A 98 -9.34 -15.01 -7.30
C CYS A 98 -8.60 -15.96 -6.34
N GLU A 99 -8.89 -17.27 -6.37
CA GLU A 99 -8.21 -18.27 -5.54
C GLU A 99 -6.71 -18.31 -5.83
N ASN A 100 -6.35 -18.32 -7.11
CA ASN A 100 -4.96 -18.30 -7.54
C ASN A 100 -4.24 -17.04 -7.04
N PHE A 101 -4.80 -15.86 -7.30
CA PHE A 101 -4.20 -14.59 -6.91
C PHE A 101 -4.09 -14.45 -5.38
N ALA A 102 -5.18 -14.70 -4.66
CA ALA A 102 -5.22 -14.58 -3.20
C ALA A 102 -4.24 -15.53 -2.51
N THR A 103 -4.09 -16.75 -3.02
CA THR A 103 -3.15 -17.73 -2.46
C THR A 103 -1.70 -17.30 -2.68
N LEU A 104 -1.36 -16.83 -3.89
CA LEU A 104 -0.01 -16.31 -4.19
C LEU A 104 0.33 -15.06 -3.37
N CYS A 105 -0.65 -14.17 -3.13
CA CYS A 105 -0.50 -13.07 -2.18
C CYS A 105 -0.27 -13.60 -0.76
N ASN A 106 -1.17 -14.43 -0.24
CA ASN A 106 -1.13 -14.94 1.14
C ASN A 106 0.18 -15.65 1.48
N ASN A 107 0.70 -16.42 0.54
CA ASN A 107 1.97 -17.13 0.65
C ASN A 107 3.18 -16.20 0.82
N GLY A 108 3.07 -14.92 0.44
CA GLY A 108 4.14 -13.94 0.66
C GLY A 108 4.24 -13.42 2.09
N SER A 109 3.20 -13.60 2.91
CA SER A 109 3.17 -13.10 4.27
C SER A 109 4.14 -13.86 5.19
N ASP A 110 4.77 -13.14 6.14
CA ASP A 110 5.84 -13.64 7.05
C ASP A 110 5.43 -14.79 8.00
N LYS A 111 4.27 -15.39 7.84
CA LYS A 111 3.66 -16.29 8.83
C LYS A 111 3.87 -17.79 8.56
N GLN A 112 4.32 -18.22 7.36
CA GLN A 112 4.46 -19.65 7.02
C GLN A 112 5.57 -19.96 6.00
N LYS A 113 6.05 -21.22 5.98
CA LYS A 113 6.96 -21.73 4.94
C LYS A 113 6.21 -21.75 3.59
N ILE A 114 6.75 -21.01 2.63
CA ILE A 114 6.13 -20.86 1.30
C ILE A 114 6.16 -22.20 0.54
N PRO A 115 5.03 -22.68 0.00
CA PRO A 115 5.01 -23.86 -0.86
C PRO A 115 5.90 -23.67 -2.09
N ILE A 116 6.57 -24.74 -2.51
CA ILE A 116 7.38 -24.75 -3.73
C ILE A 116 6.52 -25.32 -4.87
N GLY A 117 6.45 -24.59 -5.98
CA GLY A 117 5.75 -25.02 -7.20
C GLY A 117 6.54 -26.03 -8.02
N ASP A 118 5.92 -26.54 -9.08
CA ASP A 118 6.53 -27.47 -10.03
C ASP A 118 7.75 -26.87 -10.73
N CYS A 119 7.82 -25.53 -10.86
CA CYS A 119 8.98 -24.81 -11.37
C CYS A 119 10.18 -24.76 -10.40
N GLY A 120 10.04 -25.31 -9.18
CA GLY A 120 11.09 -25.28 -8.15
C GLY A 120 11.24 -23.94 -7.44
N LYS A 121 10.33 -22.98 -7.66
CA LYS A 121 10.32 -21.68 -6.97
C LYS A 121 9.18 -21.56 -5.96
N PRO A 122 9.32 -20.69 -4.95
CA PRO A 122 8.24 -20.38 -4.03
C PRO A 122 7.01 -19.82 -4.76
N LEU A 123 5.82 -20.36 -4.45
CA LEU A 123 4.53 -19.90 -4.99
C LEU A 123 4.08 -18.62 -4.28
N THR A 124 4.69 -17.50 -4.62
CA THR A 124 4.37 -16.19 -4.02
C THR A 124 4.62 -15.04 -5.00
N TYR A 125 3.91 -13.93 -4.81
CA TYR A 125 4.26 -12.67 -5.47
C TYR A 125 5.40 -11.92 -4.78
N ARG A 126 5.75 -12.24 -3.53
CA ARG A 126 6.89 -11.61 -2.84
C ARG A 126 8.18 -11.87 -3.62
N GLY A 127 8.86 -10.80 -3.99
CA GLY A 127 10.03 -10.81 -4.85
C GLY A 127 9.74 -10.86 -6.35
N SER A 128 8.48 -10.90 -6.79
CA SER A 128 8.13 -10.87 -8.21
C SER A 128 8.29 -9.46 -8.79
N PRO A 129 8.93 -9.28 -9.95
CA PRO A 129 9.07 -7.97 -10.57
C PRO A 129 7.79 -7.53 -11.29
N ILE A 130 7.59 -6.21 -11.35
CA ILE A 130 6.74 -5.59 -12.36
C ILE A 130 7.61 -5.47 -13.61
N HIS A 131 7.42 -6.39 -14.55
CA HIS A 131 8.35 -6.60 -15.66
C HIS A 131 7.88 -5.92 -16.95
N ARG A 132 6.65 -5.40 -16.98
CA ARG A 132 6.14 -4.66 -18.12
C ARG A 132 5.27 -3.48 -17.68
N VAL A 133 5.57 -2.28 -18.15
CA VAL A 133 4.84 -1.03 -17.88
C VAL A 133 4.75 -0.25 -19.19
N GLU A 134 3.53 -0.12 -19.71
CA GLU A 134 3.22 0.66 -20.92
C GLU A 134 2.29 1.81 -20.56
N LYS A 135 2.79 3.05 -20.74
CA LYS A 135 2.04 4.28 -20.42
C LYS A 135 0.69 4.31 -21.12
N ASN A 136 -0.34 4.75 -20.40
CA ASN A 136 -1.74 4.80 -20.81
C ASN A 136 -2.34 3.44 -21.19
N PHE A 137 -1.70 2.33 -20.77
CA PHE A 137 -2.22 1.00 -21.04
C PHE A 137 -2.24 0.13 -19.79
N ILE A 138 -1.10 -0.48 -19.42
CA ILE A 138 -1.04 -1.41 -18.28
C ILE A 138 0.31 -1.41 -17.57
N CYS A 139 0.31 -1.83 -16.30
CA CYS A 139 1.47 -2.45 -15.66
C CYS A 139 1.19 -3.93 -15.39
N GLN A 140 2.16 -4.79 -15.68
CA GLN A 140 2.05 -6.23 -15.64
C GLN A 140 3.16 -6.84 -14.76
N GLY A 141 2.74 -7.76 -13.90
CA GLY A 141 3.58 -8.44 -12.92
C GLY A 141 3.20 -9.90 -12.77
N GLY A 142 3.69 -10.53 -11.70
CA GLY A 142 3.30 -11.89 -11.31
C GLY A 142 4.11 -13.01 -11.97
N ASP A 143 5.15 -12.70 -12.75
CA ASP A 143 6.12 -13.69 -13.19
C ASP A 143 7.21 -13.90 -12.12
N PHE A 144 6.91 -14.67 -11.08
CA PHE A 144 7.91 -15.05 -10.06
C PHE A 144 8.89 -16.14 -10.56
N VAL A 145 8.64 -16.74 -11.72
CA VAL A 145 9.44 -17.85 -12.26
C VAL A 145 10.65 -17.34 -13.02
N LYS A 146 10.48 -16.37 -13.91
CA LYS A 146 11.58 -15.82 -14.72
C LYS A 146 11.73 -14.31 -14.57
N GLY A 147 10.70 -13.62 -14.12
CA GLY A 147 10.73 -12.18 -13.91
C GLY A 147 10.73 -11.34 -15.18
N ASN A 148 10.41 -11.92 -16.34
CA ASN A 148 10.50 -11.25 -17.64
C ASN A 148 9.26 -11.45 -18.54
N GLY A 149 8.19 -12.00 -17.98
CA GLY A 149 6.92 -12.24 -18.67
C GLY A 149 6.85 -13.57 -19.42
N SER A 150 7.95 -14.34 -19.51
CA SER A 150 7.96 -15.66 -20.16
C SER A 150 7.75 -16.84 -19.20
N GLY A 151 7.46 -16.55 -17.94
CA GLY A 151 7.23 -17.53 -16.87
C GLY A 151 5.85 -17.40 -16.20
N GLY A 152 5.81 -17.78 -14.93
CA GLY A 152 4.60 -17.87 -14.11
C GLY A 152 4.10 -19.31 -13.95
N GLU A 153 3.47 -19.57 -12.81
CA GLU A 153 2.89 -20.85 -12.45
C GLU A 153 1.64 -20.62 -11.59
N CYS A 154 0.57 -21.39 -11.80
CA CYS A 154 -0.63 -21.29 -10.95
C CYS A 154 -0.57 -22.30 -9.79
N ILE A 155 -1.38 -22.05 -8.77
CA ILE A 155 -1.39 -22.87 -7.54
C ILE A 155 -1.97 -24.28 -7.70
N PHE A 156 -2.51 -24.62 -8.88
CA PHE A 156 -3.36 -25.80 -9.08
C PHE A 156 -2.59 -27.07 -9.47
N GLY A 157 -1.26 -27.09 -9.36
CA GLY A 157 -0.41 -28.22 -9.78
C GLY A 157 -0.57 -28.54 -11.26
N LYS A 158 -0.78 -27.51 -12.08
CA LYS A 158 -1.00 -27.57 -13.53
C LYS A 158 -0.25 -26.42 -14.19
N ARG A 159 0.05 -26.57 -15.48
CA ARG A 159 0.72 -25.52 -16.26
C ARG A 159 -0.09 -24.21 -16.31
N SER A 160 -1.42 -24.29 -16.40
CA SER A 160 -2.31 -23.13 -16.51
C SER A 160 -3.76 -23.50 -16.17
N PHE A 161 -4.64 -22.50 -16.06
CA PHE A 161 -6.08 -22.69 -15.87
C PHE A 161 -6.92 -21.91 -16.90
N LYS A 162 -8.19 -22.36 -17.06
CA LYS A 162 -9.12 -21.90 -18.09
C LYS A 162 -9.66 -20.50 -17.81
N ASP A 163 -10.09 -19.82 -18.87
CA ASP A 163 -10.74 -18.51 -18.75
C ASP A 163 -12.13 -18.64 -18.13
N GLU A 164 -12.46 -17.73 -17.22
CA GLU A 164 -13.77 -17.67 -16.58
C GLU A 164 -14.67 -16.69 -17.33
N ARG A 165 -15.70 -17.22 -17.99
CA ARG A 165 -16.59 -16.46 -18.89
C ARG A 165 -17.18 -15.19 -18.28
N PRO A 166 -17.67 -15.16 -17.02
CA PRO A 166 -18.22 -13.93 -16.46
C PRO A 166 -17.19 -12.80 -16.38
N GLY A 167 -15.92 -13.11 -16.12
CA GLY A 167 -14.82 -12.13 -16.14
C GLY A 167 -14.51 -11.63 -17.55
N LEU A 168 -14.59 -12.49 -18.57
CA LEU A 168 -14.42 -12.10 -19.98
C LEU A 168 -15.54 -11.18 -20.51
N LEU A 169 -16.72 -11.21 -19.90
CA LEU A 169 -17.86 -10.37 -20.29
C LEU A 169 -17.77 -8.96 -19.71
N LYS A 170 -16.92 -8.73 -18.70
CA LYS A 170 -16.66 -7.40 -18.16
C LYS A 170 -15.80 -6.59 -19.14
N LYS A 171 -15.77 -5.27 -18.90
CA LYS A 171 -15.12 -4.29 -19.76
C LYS A 171 -13.91 -3.68 -19.08
N HIS A 172 -12.82 -3.55 -19.83
CA HIS A 172 -11.62 -2.82 -19.39
C HIS A 172 -11.84 -1.31 -19.63
N ASP A 173 -12.75 -0.70 -18.90
CA ASP A 173 -13.29 0.63 -19.19
C ASP A 173 -12.70 1.79 -18.38
N ARG A 174 -11.83 1.49 -17.40
CA ARG A 174 -11.23 2.49 -16.52
C ARG A 174 -9.86 2.06 -16.00
N ARG A 175 -9.17 3.00 -15.34
CA ARG A 175 -7.93 2.78 -14.57
C ARG A 175 -8.18 1.88 -13.36
N GLY A 176 -7.18 1.08 -12.99
CA GLY A 176 -7.18 0.27 -11.78
C GLY A 176 -7.90 -1.09 -11.92
N ILE A 177 -8.29 -1.52 -13.12
CA ILE A 177 -8.88 -2.86 -13.31
C ILE A 177 -7.79 -3.91 -13.19
N LEU A 178 -8.03 -4.95 -12.37
CA LEU A 178 -7.14 -6.10 -12.22
C LEU A 178 -7.62 -7.27 -13.09
N ALA A 179 -6.74 -7.75 -13.97
CA ALA A 179 -7.04 -8.83 -14.90
C ALA A 179 -5.86 -9.80 -15.11
N MET A 180 -6.17 -11.01 -15.58
CA MET A 180 -5.17 -12.05 -15.82
C MET A 180 -4.31 -11.76 -17.06
N GLY A 181 -2.99 -11.84 -16.89
CA GLY A 181 -2.04 -11.94 -18.00
C GLY A 181 -2.02 -13.37 -18.54
N ASN A 182 -2.20 -13.53 -19.85
CA ASN A 182 -2.20 -14.84 -20.51
C ASN A 182 -1.52 -14.77 -21.89
N SER A 183 -1.15 -15.94 -22.43
CA SER A 183 -0.57 -16.09 -23.77
C SER A 183 -1.60 -16.56 -24.80
N GLY A 184 -2.88 -16.26 -24.56
CA GLY A 184 -4.02 -16.71 -25.34
C GLY A 184 -5.03 -17.51 -24.51
N LYS A 185 -6.08 -17.98 -25.20
CA LYS A 185 -7.23 -18.62 -24.57
C LYS A 185 -6.84 -19.76 -23.63
N ASN A 186 -7.39 -19.75 -22.42
CA ASN A 186 -7.21 -20.77 -21.37
C ASN A 186 -5.75 -21.01 -20.94
N SER A 187 -4.92 -19.95 -20.93
CA SER A 187 -3.49 -20.06 -20.57
C SER A 187 -3.11 -19.22 -19.34
N ASN A 188 -4.04 -19.03 -18.40
CA ASN A 188 -3.79 -18.24 -17.20
C ASN A 188 -2.81 -18.95 -16.25
N THR A 189 -1.80 -18.22 -15.76
CA THR A 189 -0.81 -18.69 -14.79
C THR A 189 -0.86 -17.82 -13.53
N SER A 190 0.24 -17.20 -13.12
CA SER A 190 0.31 -16.21 -12.04
C SER A 190 0.38 -14.77 -12.53
N GLN A 191 0.55 -14.55 -13.83
CA GLN A 191 0.69 -13.18 -14.32
C GLN A 191 -0.63 -12.41 -14.26
N PHE A 192 -0.53 -11.14 -13.90
CA PHE A 192 -1.67 -10.22 -13.81
C PHE A 192 -1.25 -8.84 -14.32
N TYR A 193 -2.21 -7.99 -14.63
CA TYR A 193 -1.96 -6.58 -14.91
C TYR A 193 -3.02 -5.66 -14.30
N PHE A 194 -2.63 -4.41 -14.05
CA PHE A 194 -3.54 -3.30 -13.81
C PHE A 194 -3.64 -2.43 -15.05
N THR A 195 -4.82 -1.88 -15.30
CA THR A 195 -5.01 -0.88 -16.34
C THR A 195 -4.63 0.52 -15.85
N PHE A 196 -3.92 1.28 -16.69
CA PHE A 196 -3.72 2.72 -16.47
C PHE A 196 -4.82 3.57 -17.09
N ALA A 197 -5.48 3.06 -18.14
CA ALA A 197 -6.60 3.69 -18.82
C ALA A 197 -7.57 2.62 -19.35
N ALA A 198 -8.64 3.04 -20.01
CA ALA A 198 -9.52 2.11 -20.72
C ALA A 198 -8.72 1.31 -21.77
N ALA A 199 -8.89 -0.01 -21.77
CA ALA A 199 -8.15 -0.97 -22.59
C ALA A 199 -9.09 -1.93 -23.36
N PRO A 200 -9.98 -1.41 -24.23
CA PRO A 200 -10.98 -2.23 -24.94
C PRO A 200 -10.37 -3.35 -25.80
N GLN A 201 -9.10 -3.22 -26.22
CA GLN A 201 -8.35 -4.26 -26.92
C GLN A 201 -8.19 -5.56 -26.10
N CYS A 202 -8.33 -5.50 -24.78
CA CYS A 202 -8.25 -6.64 -23.86
C CYS A 202 -9.59 -7.34 -23.62
N ASP A 203 -10.72 -6.71 -24.01
CA ASP A 203 -12.06 -7.26 -23.80
C ASP A 203 -12.25 -8.63 -24.45
N GLY A 204 -12.89 -9.55 -23.72
CA GLY A 204 -13.13 -10.92 -24.19
C GLY A 204 -11.89 -11.80 -24.31
N LYS A 205 -10.68 -11.28 -23.99
CA LYS A 205 -9.40 -12.00 -24.06
C LYS A 205 -8.76 -12.24 -22.70
N HIS A 206 -8.94 -11.29 -21.77
CA HIS A 206 -8.36 -11.32 -20.44
C HIS A 206 -9.44 -11.32 -19.38
N VAL A 207 -9.34 -12.23 -18.41
CA VAL A 207 -10.33 -12.39 -17.34
C VAL A 207 -10.14 -11.26 -16.34
N ILE A 208 -11.13 -10.36 -16.24
CA ILE A 208 -11.20 -9.39 -15.14
C ILE A 208 -11.64 -10.13 -13.87
N PHE A 209 -10.83 -10.03 -12.82
CA PHE A 209 -11.07 -10.74 -11.56
C PHE A 209 -10.97 -9.84 -10.32
N GLY A 210 -10.69 -8.56 -10.48
CA GLY A 210 -10.68 -7.62 -9.36
C GLY A 210 -10.52 -6.17 -9.80
N GLU A 211 -10.30 -5.30 -8.83
CA GLU A 211 -10.00 -3.88 -9.05
C GLU A 211 -9.17 -3.29 -7.90
N LEU A 212 -8.40 -2.26 -8.22
CA LEU A 212 -7.70 -1.41 -7.26
C LEU A 212 -8.73 -0.62 -6.45
N VAL A 213 -8.64 -0.69 -5.12
CA VAL A 213 -9.48 0.08 -4.20
C VAL A 213 -8.70 1.12 -3.40
N SER A 214 -7.38 1.00 -3.35
CA SER A 214 -6.49 1.99 -2.72
C SER A 214 -5.05 1.85 -3.24
N GLY A 215 -4.28 2.94 -3.23
CA GLY A 215 -2.91 3.00 -3.74
C GLY A 215 -2.84 3.47 -5.20
N MET A 216 -3.69 4.42 -5.59
CA MET A 216 -3.73 4.95 -6.95
C MET A 216 -2.47 5.73 -7.28
N GLU A 217 -1.95 6.47 -6.31
CA GLU A 217 -0.69 7.20 -6.35
C GLU A 217 0.51 6.28 -6.62
N VAL A 218 0.45 5.02 -6.16
CA VAL A 218 1.48 4.01 -6.47
C VAL A 218 1.39 3.61 -7.94
N LEU A 219 0.17 3.46 -8.45
CA LEU A 219 -0.07 3.14 -9.85
C LEU A 219 0.40 4.30 -10.76
N ASP A 220 0.18 5.54 -10.35
CA ASP A 220 0.68 6.74 -11.02
C ASP A 220 2.22 6.76 -11.05
N ALA A 221 2.87 6.51 -9.90
CA ALA A 221 4.33 6.45 -9.82
C ALA A 221 4.93 5.31 -10.67
N ILE A 222 4.29 4.14 -10.73
CA ILE A 222 4.72 3.04 -11.62
C ILE A 222 4.64 3.50 -13.09
N GLU A 223 3.57 4.19 -13.48
CA GLU A 223 3.35 4.60 -14.86
C GLU A 223 4.39 5.61 -15.37
N GLU A 224 4.90 6.50 -14.52
CA GLU A 224 5.93 7.48 -14.87
C GLU A 224 7.18 6.84 -15.50
N HIS A 225 7.47 5.62 -15.07
CA HIS A 225 8.60 4.78 -15.47
C HIS A 225 8.28 3.79 -16.60
N GLY A 226 7.08 3.89 -17.19
CA GLY A 226 6.69 3.10 -18.36
C GLY A 226 7.40 3.53 -19.64
N THR A 227 7.67 2.57 -20.51
CA THR A 227 8.35 2.79 -21.80
C THR A 227 7.54 2.24 -22.96
N SER A 228 7.93 2.59 -24.20
CA SER A 228 7.27 2.08 -25.41
C SER A 228 7.60 0.62 -25.72
N SER A 229 8.71 0.08 -25.21
CA SER A 229 9.03 -1.36 -25.32
C SER A 229 8.29 -2.19 -24.27
N GLY A 230 7.69 -1.53 -23.28
CA GLY A 230 7.08 -2.14 -22.11
C GLY A 230 8.09 -2.44 -21.01
N GLU A 231 9.40 -2.51 -21.26
CA GLU A 231 10.38 -2.72 -20.18
C GLU A 231 10.51 -1.44 -19.33
N PRO A 232 10.29 -1.46 -18.01
CA PRO A 232 10.41 -0.27 -17.17
C PRO A 232 11.83 0.29 -17.18
N ASP A 233 11.97 1.63 -17.11
CA ASP A 233 13.29 2.28 -17.10
C ASP A 233 14.03 2.13 -15.75
N VAL A 234 13.30 1.80 -14.68
CA VAL A 234 13.82 1.50 -13.35
C VAL A 234 13.30 0.15 -12.85
N PRO A 235 14.07 -0.56 -12.01
CA PRO A 235 13.62 -1.82 -11.43
C PRO A 235 12.42 -1.61 -10.51
N MET A 236 11.44 -2.51 -10.59
CA MET A 236 10.26 -2.51 -9.73
C MET A 236 9.96 -3.91 -9.24
N GLN A 237 9.71 -4.05 -7.94
CA GLN A 237 9.52 -5.37 -7.33
C GLN A 237 8.45 -5.35 -6.26
N VAL A 238 7.63 -6.41 -6.23
CA VAL A 238 6.75 -6.69 -5.10
C VAL A 238 7.61 -7.10 -3.90
N THR A 239 7.67 -6.28 -2.86
CA THR A 239 8.51 -6.53 -1.68
C THR A 239 7.78 -7.26 -0.56
N ASP A 240 6.47 -7.11 -0.51
CA ASP A 240 5.59 -7.83 0.40
C ASP A 240 4.20 -7.99 -0.23
N CYS A 241 3.46 -9.02 0.17
CA CYS A 241 2.08 -9.23 -0.27
C CYS A 241 1.32 -10.14 0.69
N GLY A 242 0.00 -10.01 0.69
CA GLY A 242 -0.84 -10.80 1.58
C GLY A 242 -2.33 -10.61 1.36
N ILE A 243 -3.12 -11.33 2.15
CA ILE A 243 -4.55 -11.07 2.29
C ILE A 243 -4.70 -9.77 3.07
N TYR A 244 -5.51 -8.85 2.52
CA TYR A 244 -5.91 -7.66 3.23
C TYR A 244 -7.24 -7.94 3.92
N ARG A 245 -7.31 -7.70 5.22
CA ARG A 245 -8.57 -7.78 5.96
C ARG A 245 -8.88 -6.40 6.51
N PRO A 246 -9.81 -5.68 5.87
CA PRO A 246 -10.33 -4.49 6.49
C PRO A 246 -10.86 -4.86 7.88
N PHE A 247 -10.36 -4.15 8.91
CA PHE A 247 -10.78 -4.22 10.32
C PHE A 247 -10.54 -5.51 11.13
N GLU A 248 -9.97 -6.59 10.58
CA GLU A 248 -9.47 -7.71 11.42
C GLU A 248 -7.99 -7.57 11.82
N ASP A 249 -7.21 -6.75 11.10
CA ASP A 249 -5.82 -6.50 11.41
C ASP A 249 -5.59 -4.99 11.67
N PRO A 250 -5.57 -4.55 12.94
CA PRO A 250 -4.96 -3.29 13.32
C PRO A 250 -3.49 -3.33 12.86
N GLY A 251 -3.13 -2.52 11.86
CA GLY A 251 -1.78 -2.51 11.29
C GLY A 251 -1.54 -3.31 10.00
N ALA A 252 -2.56 -3.86 9.32
CA ALA A 252 -2.37 -4.49 7.99
C ALA A 252 -2.34 -3.51 6.79
N GLY A 253 -2.05 -2.23 7.03
CA GLY A 253 -1.81 -1.21 6.00
C GLY A 253 -3.01 -0.27 5.81
N TYR A 254 -2.85 1.04 5.89
CA TYR A 254 -1.74 1.85 5.38
C TYR A 254 -0.75 2.30 6.43
N TRP A 255 0.53 1.89 6.34
CA TRP A 255 1.67 2.62 6.91
C TRP A 255 2.90 2.52 6.05
N TYR A 256 2.96 3.32 4.99
CA TYR A 256 4.15 3.46 4.17
C TYR A 256 4.33 4.87 3.64
N ASP A 257 4.04 5.91 4.41
CA ASP A 257 4.19 7.27 3.85
C ASP A 257 5.40 8.01 4.43
N GLN A 258 5.97 7.57 5.55
CA GLN A 258 7.28 7.98 6.03
C GLN A 258 7.83 6.87 6.97
N PRO A 259 9.10 6.41 6.86
CA PRO A 259 9.90 5.99 8.00
C PRO A 259 9.65 6.91 9.18
N ASP A 260 9.42 6.32 10.35
CA ASP A 260 9.46 7.11 11.57
C ASP A 260 10.88 7.62 11.80
N PHE A 261 11.09 8.92 11.58
CA PHE A 261 12.38 9.56 11.73
C PHE A 261 12.96 9.42 13.15
N GLU A 262 12.12 9.22 14.16
CA GLU A 262 12.52 9.13 15.57
C GLU A 262 12.97 7.72 15.99
N LYS A 263 12.41 6.65 15.40
CA LYS A 263 12.74 5.25 15.73
C LYS A 263 13.50 4.48 14.63
N TYR A 264 13.91 5.13 13.55
CA TYR A 264 14.70 4.52 12.49
C TYR A 264 16.13 4.20 12.94
N SER A 265 16.43 2.93 13.20
CA SER A 265 17.78 2.44 13.59
C SER A 265 18.71 2.19 12.41
N GLY A 266 18.36 2.66 11.22
CA GLY A 266 19.21 2.66 10.04
C GLY A 266 19.45 1.30 9.34
N VAL A 267 18.75 0.23 9.70
CA VAL A 267 18.88 -1.08 9.01
C VAL A 267 17.53 -1.68 8.60
N SER A 268 16.48 -1.46 9.39
CA SER A 268 15.14 -1.92 9.09
C SER A 268 14.16 -0.76 9.22
N PRO A 269 13.35 -0.44 8.20
CA PRO A 269 12.25 0.48 8.38
C PRO A 269 11.32 -0.08 9.46
N GLN A 270 11.27 0.59 10.61
CA GLN A 270 10.18 0.40 11.56
C GLN A 270 8.96 1.08 10.94
N PHE A 271 8.02 0.28 10.47
CA PHE A 271 6.76 0.78 9.92
C PHE A 271 5.85 1.15 11.09
N ILE A 272 5.66 2.44 11.33
CA ILE A 272 4.76 2.91 12.38
C ILE A 272 3.35 2.97 11.87
N VAL A 273 2.46 2.33 12.63
CA VAL A 273 1.02 2.43 12.46
C VAL A 273 0.48 3.70 13.13
N ARG A 274 0.09 4.71 12.35
CA ARG A 274 -0.75 5.84 12.78
C ARG A 274 -2.23 5.59 12.41
N PRO A 275 -3.17 6.46 12.73
CA PRO A 275 -4.56 6.35 12.23
C PRO A 275 -4.77 7.29 11.04
N ARG A 276 -5.52 6.86 10.01
CA ARG A 276 -6.01 7.76 8.96
C ARG A 276 -7.25 8.47 9.46
N VAL A 277 -7.18 9.79 9.52
CA VAL A 277 -8.22 10.62 10.08
C VAL A 277 -8.77 11.56 9.03
N VAL A 278 -10.09 11.71 9.03
CA VAL A 278 -10.75 12.84 8.40
C VAL A 278 -11.10 13.86 9.48
N CYS A 279 -10.81 15.12 9.22
CA CYS A 279 -11.15 16.21 10.14
C CYS A 279 -12.40 16.94 9.63
N LEU A 280 -13.41 17.06 10.48
CA LEU A 280 -14.66 17.76 10.18
C LEU A 280 -14.79 18.94 11.14
N ALA A 281 -14.86 20.15 10.60
CA ALA A 281 -14.93 21.36 11.41
C ALA A 281 -15.79 22.45 10.76
N PRO A 282 -16.30 23.43 11.51
CA PRO A 282 -17.24 24.42 10.99
C PRO A 282 -16.59 25.49 10.10
N ASN A 283 -15.25 25.56 10.05
CA ASN A 283 -14.51 26.50 9.22
C ASN A 283 -13.04 26.07 9.06
N LYS A 284 -12.35 26.66 8.09
CA LYS A 284 -10.92 26.41 7.81
C LYS A 284 -10.00 26.63 9.01
N GLY A 285 -10.24 27.67 9.81
CA GLY A 285 -9.41 27.95 10.99
C GLY A 285 -9.47 26.84 12.04
N ALA A 286 -10.62 26.19 12.19
CA ALA A 286 -10.77 25.02 13.05
C ALA A 286 -10.09 23.78 12.44
N LEU A 287 -10.18 23.57 11.12
CA LEU A 287 -9.49 22.46 10.44
C LEU A 287 -7.98 22.49 10.65
N GLU A 288 -7.35 23.67 10.49
CA GLU A 288 -5.90 23.80 10.68
C GLU A 288 -5.49 23.53 12.14
N LYS A 289 -6.33 23.88 13.12
CA LYS A 289 -6.09 23.52 14.52
C LYS A 289 -6.15 22.01 14.75
N PHE A 290 -7.10 21.31 14.10
CA PHE A 290 -7.17 19.86 14.18
C PHE A 290 -5.93 19.21 13.59
N LYS A 291 -5.52 19.62 12.37
CA LYS A 291 -4.29 19.14 11.74
C LYS A 291 -3.07 19.38 12.63
N SER A 292 -2.96 20.58 13.20
CA SER A 292 -1.87 20.91 14.11
C SER A 292 -1.88 20.07 15.38
N ALA A 293 -3.06 19.70 15.90
CA ALA A 293 -3.17 19.00 17.17
C ALA A 293 -2.97 17.49 17.04
N VAL A 294 -3.40 16.87 15.94
CA VAL A 294 -3.03 15.47 15.66
C VAL A 294 -1.60 15.35 15.15
N GLY A 295 -1.05 16.44 14.58
CA GLY A 295 0.34 16.55 14.17
C GLY A 295 0.80 15.37 13.33
N THR A 296 1.94 14.81 13.70
CA THR A 296 2.50 13.60 13.07
C THR A 296 1.96 12.31 13.67
N ALA A 297 1.07 12.34 14.66
CA ALA A 297 0.53 11.14 15.30
C ALA A 297 -0.60 10.48 14.49
N CYS A 298 -1.09 11.12 13.43
CA CYS A 298 -2.12 10.62 12.52
C CYS A 298 -1.79 11.04 11.07
N GLN A 299 -2.41 10.38 10.10
CA GLN A 299 -2.42 10.84 8.71
C GLN A 299 -3.78 11.50 8.42
N VAL A 300 -3.78 12.80 8.17
CA VAL A 300 -5.01 13.51 7.76
C VAL A 300 -5.23 13.24 6.28
N VAL A 301 -6.18 12.36 5.95
CA VAL A 301 -6.48 11.97 4.56
C VAL A 301 -7.38 12.99 3.86
N GLU A 302 -8.23 13.67 4.63
CA GLU A 302 -9.14 14.69 4.11
C GLU A 302 -9.54 15.68 5.22
N SER A 303 -9.94 16.87 4.84
CA SER A 303 -10.42 17.92 5.75
C SER A 303 -11.66 18.60 5.19
N VAL A 304 -12.79 18.40 5.85
CA VAL A 304 -14.10 18.87 5.37
C VAL A 304 -14.58 20.05 6.20
N GLU A 305 -14.72 21.20 5.56
CA GLU A 305 -15.39 22.37 6.12
C GLU A 305 -16.91 22.16 6.01
N LEU A 306 -17.57 21.92 7.15
CA LEU A 306 -18.99 21.59 7.16
C LEU A 306 -19.86 22.82 6.92
N LYS A 307 -20.65 22.78 5.85
CA LYS A 307 -21.59 23.81 5.46
C LYS A 307 -22.96 23.22 5.27
N GLU A 308 -23.99 23.88 5.82
CA GLU A 308 -25.37 23.41 5.74
C GLU A 308 -25.87 23.23 4.30
N GLU A 309 -25.42 24.09 3.39
CA GLU A 309 -25.78 24.06 1.97
C GLU A 309 -25.24 22.83 1.20
N ASP A 310 -24.11 22.27 1.64
CA ASP A 310 -23.39 21.18 0.93
C ASP A 310 -23.49 19.83 1.67
N MET A 311 -24.34 19.72 2.69
CA MET A 311 -24.36 18.57 3.61
C MET A 311 -24.51 17.21 2.92
N ALA A 312 -25.33 17.12 1.86
CA ALA A 312 -25.58 15.86 1.16
C ALA A 312 -24.33 15.34 0.43
N ASP A 313 -23.61 16.25 -0.23
CA ASP A 313 -22.38 15.91 -0.97
C ASP A 313 -21.24 15.60 0.01
N GLN A 314 -21.13 16.36 1.09
CA GLN A 314 -20.14 16.15 2.14
C GLN A 314 -20.32 14.80 2.84
N VAL A 315 -21.56 14.43 3.18
CA VAL A 315 -21.88 13.11 3.74
C VAL A 315 -21.56 12.02 2.74
N SER A 316 -21.91 12.21 1.46
CA SER A 316 -21.62 11.23 0.40
C SER A 316 -20.10 11.01 0.20
N LEU A 317 -19.28 12.07 0.27
CA LEU A 317 -17.82 11.97 0.28
C LEU A 317 -17.31 11.13 1.47
N ILE A 318 -17.81 11.41 2.67
CA ILE A 318 -17.46 10.67 3.89
C ILE A 318 -17.81 9.18 3.72
N HIS A 319 -18.99 8.88 3.19
CA HIS A 319 -19.41 7.52 2.89
C HIS A 319 -18.48 6.82 1.91
N ALA A 320 -18.13 7.49 0.81
CA ALA A 320 -17.20 6.97 -0.18
C ALA A 320 -15.83 6.65 0.45
N LEU A 321 -15.31 7.54 1.31
CA LEU A 321 -14.04 7.32 2.01
C LEU A 321 -14.08 6.12 2.98
N MET A 322 -15.21 5.88 3.64
CA MET A 322 -15.38 4.70 4.50
C MET A 322 -15.51 3.41 3.68
N GLU A 323 -16.23 3.46 2.56
CA GLU A 323 -16.42 2.32 1.65
C GLU A 323 -15.15 1.94 0.89
N SER A 324 -14.31 2.93 0.54
CA SER A 324 -12.98 2.72 -0.05
C SER A 324 -11.92 2.36 0.99
N PHE A 325 -12.28 2.29 2.27
CA PHE A 325 -11.36 2.05 3.38
C PHE A 325 -10.23 3.06 3.43
N SER A 326 -10.46 4.31 3.02
CA SER A 326 -9.46 5.38 3.02
C SER A 326 -9.35 6.10 4.38
N VAL A 327 -10.31 5.88 5.29
CA VAL A 327 -10.37 6.53 6.60
C VAL A 327 -10.63 5.53 7.73
N ASP A 328 -9.96 5.72 8.86
CA ASP A 328 -10.08 4.84 10.04
C ASP A 328 -10.88 5.49 11.18
N VAL A 329 -10.71 6.81 11.38
CA VAL A 329 -11.38 7.60 12.43
C VAL A 329 -11.85 8.93 11.86
N MET A 330 -13.01 9.39 12.32
CA MET A 330 -13.50 10.73 12.01
C MET A 330 -13.39 11.62 13.23
N LEU A 331 -12.60 12.67 13.14
CA LEU A 331 -12.51 13.70 14.15
C LEU A 331 -13.51 14.81 13.85
N ILE A 332 -14.53 14.94 14.70
CA ILE A 332 -15.64 15.87 14.52
C ILE A 332 -15.51 16.98 15.56
N ALA A 333 -15.46 18.23 15.11
CA ALA A 333 -15.52 19.38 15.99
C ALA A 333 -16.82 19.37 16.83
N PRO A 334 -16.82 19.81 18.10
CA PRO A 334 -18.01 19.71 18.96
C PRO A 334 -19.20 20.52 18.43
N ALA A 335 -18.92 21.61 17.70
CA ALA A 335 -19.92 22.42 17.02
C ALA A 335 -20.66 21.64 15.90
N CYS A 336 -20.04 20.59 15.37
CA CYS A 336 -20.55 19.79 14.26
C CYS A 336 -21.12 18.44 14.69
N LYS A 337 -21.34 18.21 15.99
CA LYS A 337 -21.76 16.90 16.54
C LYS A 337 -22.99 16.29 15.85
N ASN A 338 -23.90 17.12 15.32
CA ASN A 338 -25.13 16.66 14.68
C ASN A 338 -24.86 15.84 13.41
N ILE A 339 -23.73 16.07 12.72
CA ILE A 339 -23.39 15.27 11.53
C ILE A 339 -23.20 13.80 11.86
N LYS A 340 -22.81 13.49 13.11
CA LYS A 340 -22.62 12.11 13.58
C LYS A 340 -23.85 11.24 13.36
N GLU A 341 -25.04 11.81 13.49
CA GLU A 341 -26.32 11.12 13.31
C GLU A 341 -26.62 10.80 11.84
N SER A 342 -26.00 11.54 10.90
CA SER A 342 -26.16 11.34 9.46
C SER A 342 -25.17 10.32 8.88
N ILE A 343 -24.09 10.02 9.60
CA ILE A 343 -23.06 9.07 9.19
C ILE A 343 -23.59 7.65 9.40
N ARG A 344 -23.56 6.82 8.35
CA ARG A 344 -23.80 5.37 8.49
C ARG A 344 -22.52 4.60 8.21
N LEU A 345 -22.19 3.67 9.10
CA LEU A 345 -21.06 2.78 8.89
C LEU A 345 -21.35 1.79 7.75
N PRO A 346 -20.35 1.44 6.93
CA PRO A 346 -20.48 0.34 5.97
C PRO A 346 -20.89 -0.97 6.66
N THR A 347 -21.66 -1.81 5.97
CA THR A 347 -22.16 -3.09 6.50
C THR A 347 -21.05 -3.98 7.05
N ILE A 348 -19.86 -3.94 6.43
CA ILE A 348 -18.71 -4.74 6.86
C ILE A 348 -18.19 -4.30 8.25
N TRP A 349 -18.25 -3.00 8.58
CA TRP A 349 -17.83 -2.50 9.90
C TRP A 349 -18.86 -2.90 10.97
N GLN A 350 -20.14 -2.82 10.63
CA GLN A 350 -21.24 -3.24 11.50
C GLN A 350 -21.17 -4.75 11.81
N ALA A 351 -20.85 -5.58 10.81
CA ALA A 351 -20.70 -7.02 10.98
C ALA A 351 -19.60 -7.42 11.98
N GLN A 352 -18.63 -6.55 12.21
CA GLN A 352 -17.55 -6.72 13.19
C GLN A 352 -17.88 -6.12 14.56
N GLY A 353 -19.12 -5.64 14.75
CA GLY A 353 -19.56 -5.03 16.00
C GLY A 353 -19.01 -3.62 16.22
N ILE A 354 -18.52 -2.94 15.17
CA ILE A 354 -18.09 -1.54 15.25
C ILE A 354 -19.32 -0.64 15.21
N ASP A 355 -19.38 0.30 16.14
CA ASP A 355 -20.41 1.32 16.26
C ASP A 355 -19.86 2.68 15.80
N VAL A 356 -20.71 3.51 15.20
CA VAL A 356 -20.37 4.90 14.83
C VAL A 356 -19.83 5.68 16.02
N ALA A 357 -20.26 5.36 17.24
CA ALA A 357 -19.76 5.96 18.47
C ALA A 357 -18.25 5.79 18.67
N HIS A 358 -17.68 4.70 18.16
CA HIS A 358 -16.26 4.39 18.26
C HIS A 358 -15.42 4.92 17.10
N VAL A 359 -16.04 5.34 15.99
CA VAL A 359 -15.32 5.85 14.81
C VAL A 359 -15.42 7.37 14.75
N ALA A 360 -16.61 7.91 15.00
CA ALA A 360 -16.90 9.33 14.95
C ALA A 360 -16.68 9.94 16.34
N LEU A 361 -15.47 10.46 16.54
CA LEU A 361 -15.00 11.00 17.80
C LEU A 361 -15.23 12.51 17.82
N ILE A 362 -15.99 12.96 18.81
CA ILE A 362 -16.28 14.38 19.02
C ILE A 362 -15.26 14.91 20.01
N ALA A 363 -14.36 15.78 19.56
CA ALA A 363 -13.26 16.30 20.37
C ALA A 363 -12.97 17.76 20.05
N LYS A 364 -12.37 18.51 20.98
CA LYS A 364 -11.75 19.80 20.63
C LYS A 364 -10.41 19.53 19.94
N PRO A 365 -9.87 20.50 19.16
CA PRO A 365 -8.57 20.30 18.51
C PRO A 365 -7.49 19.82 19.47
N ILE A 366 -7.31 20.49 20.61
CA ILE A 366 -6.26 20.13 21.59
C ILE A 366 -6.43 18.74 22.22
N ASP A 367 -7.65 18.20 22.20
CA ASP A 367 -7.98 16.89 22.77
C ASP A 367 -8.09 15.80 21.68
N ALA A 368 -7.81 16.13 20.41
CA ALA A 368 -8.10 15.25 19.28
C ALA A 368 -7.30 13.94 19.32
N GLN A 369 -6.02 14.02 19.67
CA GLN A 369 -5.16 12.85 19.77
C GLN A 369 -5.59 11.92 20.91
N ASP A 370 -5.84 12.49 22.10
CA ASP A 370 -6.33 11.73 23.25
C ASP A 370 -7.67 11.06 22.96
N ALA A 371 -8.55 11.76 22.24
CA ALA A 371 -9.83 11.20 21.83
C ALA A 371 -9.63 9.94 21.00
N ILE A 372 -8.71 9.96 20.03
CA ILE A 372 -8.36 8.78 19.23
C ILE A 372 -7.83 7.67 20.14
N HIS A 373 -6.90 7.97 21.03
CA HIS A 373 -6.29 6.95 21.89
C HIS A 373 -7.26 6.34 22.91
N GLN A 374 -8.30 7.06 23.34
CA GLN A 374 -9.18 6.59 24.42
C GLN A 374 -10.53 6.07 23.92
N HIS A 375 -11.06 6.67 22.86
CA HIS A 375 -12.46 6.47 22.47
C HIS A 375 -12.64 5.79 21.13
N SER A 376 -11.57 5.62 20.35
CA SER A 376 -11.67 4.93 19.07
C SER A 376 -11.93 3.43 19.24
N TRP A 377 -12.54 2.78 18.24
CA TRP A 377 -12.55 1.31 18.17
C TRP A 377 -11.12 0.77 18.01
N ILE A 378 -10.26 1.58 17.40
CA ILE A 378 -8.84 1.34 17.19
C ILE A 378 -8.11 1.14 18.51
N SER A 379 -8.37 1.96 19.53
CA SER A 379 -7.74 1.82 20.86
C SER A 379 -8.19 0.59 21.63
N LYS A 380 -9.39 0.06 21.31
CA LYS A 380 -9.92 -1.17 21.92
C LYS A 380 -9.29 -2.43 21.32
N GLN A 381 -8.62 -2.31 20.19
CA GLN A 381 -7.79 -3.37 19.62
C GLN A 381 -6.41 -3.34 20.29
N SER A 382 -6.02 -4.44 20.93
CA SER A 382 -4.88 -4.53 21.86
C SER A 382 -3.49 -4.48 21.21
N LYS A 383 -3.34 -3.83 20.06
CA LYS A 383 -2.05 -3.68 19.37
C LYS A 383 -1.93 -2.31 18.70
N TRP A 384 -1.77 -1.28 19.53
CA TRP A 384 -1.10 -0.06 19.09
C TRP A 384 0.25 0.00 19.74
N GLN A 385 1.12 -0.90 19.26
CA GLN A 385 2.58 -0.84 19.21
C GLN A 385 3.15 -2.27 18.99
N LEU A 386 3.87 -2.50 17.87
CA LEU A 386 5.15 -3.21 17.96
C LEU A 386 6.16 -2.13 18.38
N ASP A 387 6.07 -1.73 19.64
CA ASP A 387 7.11 -0.96 20.28
C ASP A 387 8.18 -1.93 20.74
N GLY A 388 9.42 -1.62 20.40
CA GLY A 388 10.60 -2.26 20.96
C GLY A 388 11.01 -1.66 22.32
N SER A 389 10.09 -1.04 23.05
CA SER A 389 10.24 -0.67 24.46
C SER A 389 8.88 -0.80 25.15
N LEU A 390 8.69 -1.43 26.31
CA LEU A 390 9.53 -1.59 27.50
C LEU A 390 10.89 -2.26 27.34
#